data_AF-A0A7V3CFY0-F1
#
_entry.id   AF-A0A7V3CFY0-F1
#
_cell.length_a   1.000
_cell.length_b   1.000
_cell.length_c   1.000
_cell.angle_alpha   90.00
_cell.angle_beta   90.00
_cell.angle_gamma   90.00
#
_symmetry.space_group_name_H-M   'P 1'
#
loop_
_entity.id
_entity.type
_entity.pdbx_description
1 polymer ?
#
loop_
_entity_poly.entity_id
_entity_poly.type
_entity_poly.pdbx_seq_one_letter_code
_entity_poly.pdbx_strand_id
1 'polypeptide(L)' 'MKQPKIAIIGGSGLYEMEGLKVLEERSVETPYGDPSDDFVIGELEGVTVAFLARHAKGHRLLPSELNFRANI' A
#
# COMPACT_ATOMS: atom_id res chain seq x y z
N MET A 1 2.47 -18.40 1.62
CA MET A 1 2.16 -17.08 2.22
C MET A 1 0.68 -16.79 1.99
N LYS A 2 -0.01 -16.16 2.95
CA LYS A 2 -1.44 -15.83 2.79
C LYS A 2 -1.57 -14.66 1.81
N GLN A 3 -2.33 -14.84 0.74
CA GLN A 3 -2.72 -13.72 -0.12
C GLN A 3 -3.76 -12.87 0.62
N PRO A 4 -3.52 -11.55 0.79
CA PRO A 4 -4.52 -10.65 1.36
C PRO A 4 -5.74 -10.61 0.43
N LYS A 5 -6.94 -10.66 1.01
CA LYS A 5 -8.21 -10.51 0.26
C LYS A 5 -8.74 -9.08 0.26
N ILE A 6 -8.16 -8.23 1.11
CA ILE A 6 -8.54 -6.84 1.29
C ILE A 6 -7.28 -5.99 1.16
N ALA A 7 -7.38 -4.92 0.37
CA ALA A 7 -6.34 -3.92 0.23
C ALA A 7 -6.88 -2.55 0.66
N ILE A 8 -6.04 -1.76 1.33
CA ILE A 8 -6.36 -0.42 1.81
C ILE A 8 -5.37 0.54 1.17
N ILE A 9 -5.88 1.54 0.45
CA ILE A 9 -5.07 2.60 -0.15
C ILE A 9 -5.22 3.86 0.72
N GLY A 10 -4.18 4.17 1.49
CA GLY A 10 -4.18 5.28 2.45
C GLY A 10 -3.92 6.63 1.78
N GLY A 11 -4.83 7.59 1.99
CA GLY A 11 -4.67 8.97 1.52
C GLY A 11 -3.72 9.79 2.40
N SER A 12 -3.79 11.12 2.27
CA SER A 12 -2.99 12.05 3.08
C SER A 12 -3.24 11.82 4.57
N GLY A 13 -2.17 11.67 5.36
CA GLY A 13 -2.24 11.45 6.81
C GLY A 13 -2.38 9.99 7.24
N LEU A 14 -2.56 9.05 6.31
CA LEU A 14 -2.56 7.61 6.60
C LEU A 14 -1.39 6.96 5.88
N TYR A 15 -0.20 7.02 6.48
CA TYR A 15 1.04 6.41 5.95
C TYR A 15 1.40 5.09 6.64
N GLU A 16 0.81 4.88 7.81
CA GLU A 16 0.86 3.64 8.58
C GLU A 16 -0.54 3.40 9.16
N MET A 17 -0.87 2.14 9.44
CA MET A 17 -2.12 1.78 10.07
C MET A 17 -1.86 1.38 11.51
N GLU A 18 -2.42 2.14 12.45
CA GLU A 18 -2.40 1.76 13.85
C GLU A 18 -3.05 0.38 14.03
N GLY A 19 -2.41 -0.49 14.82
CA GLY A 19 -2.87 -1.86 15.03
C GLY A 19 -2.54 -2.85 13.90
N LEU A 20 -1.96 -2.39 12.79
CA LEU A 20 -1.47 -3.29 11.74
C LEU A 20 -0.15 -3.94 12.16
N LYS A 21 -0.18 -5.26 12.37
CA LYS A 21 1.03 -6.05 12.56
C LYS A 21 1.67 -6.33 11.20
N VAL A 22 2.75 -5.63 10.89
CA VAL A 22 3.52 -5.81 9.64
C VAL A 22 4.11 -7.22 9.58
N LEU A 23 3.90 -7.90 8.45
CA LEU A 23 4.44 -9.23 8.16
C LEU A 23 5.55 -9.17 7.11
N GLU A 24 5.36 -8.40 6.05
CA GLU A 24 6.35 -8.19 4.99
C GLU A 24 6.08 -6.87 4.24
N GLU A 25 7.12 -6.29 3.64
CA GLU A 25 6.99 -5.29 2.58
C GLU A 25 7.24 -5.98 1.23
N ARG A 26 6.44 -5.64 0.22
CA ARG A 26 6.48 -6.28 -1.09
C ARG A 26 6.51 -5.23 -2.20
N SER A 27 7.63 -5.20 -2.90
CA SER A 27 7.75 -4.48 -4.17
C SER A 27 7.09 -5.28 -5.29
N VAL A 28 6.35 -4.58 -6.15
CA VAL A 28 5.57 -5.18 -7.25
C VAL A 28 5.78 -4.36 -8.52
N GLU A 29 6.27 -5.00 -9.57
CA GLU A 29 6.30 -4.39 -10.90
C GLU A 29 4.96 -4.64 -11.61
N THR A 30 4.45 -3.62 -12.30
CA THR A 30 3.24 -3.74 -13.12
C THR A 30 3.53 -3.34 -14.57
N PRO A 31 2.73 -3.79 -15.55
CA PRO A 31 2.82 -3.30 -16.93
C PRO A 31 2.57 -1.79 -17.07
N TYR A 32 2.08 -1.13 -16.02
CA TYR A 32 1.81 0.31 -15.99
C TYR A 32 2.94 1.10 -15.31
N GLY A 33 4.03 0.43 -14.93
CA GLY A 33 5.13 0.99 -14.14
C GLY A 33 4.99 0.69 -12.66
N ASP A 34 5.70 1.45 -11.83
CA ASP A 34 5.73 1.22 -10.40
C ASP A 34 4.47 1.77 -9.70
N PRO A 35 3.96 1.07 -8.67
CA PRO A 35 3.00 1.62 -7.73
C PRO A 35 3.58 2.83 -6.98
N SER A 36 2.74 3.51 -6.20
CA SER A 36 3.15 4.67 -5.41
C SER A 36 4.23 4.36 -4.37
N ASP A 37 4.24 3.14 -3.83
CA ASP A 37 5.23 2.65 -2.87
C ASP A 37 5.18 1.11 -2.82
N ASP A 38 6.04 0.49 -2.03
CA ASP A 38 5.93 -0.93 -1.71
C ASP A 38 4.64 -1.23 -0.94
N PHE A 39 4.02 -2.37 -1.22
CA PHE A 39 2.86 -2.84 -0.48
C PHE A 39 3.29 -3.40 0.88
N VAL A 40 2.66 -2.91 1.95
CA VAL A 40 2.82 -3.48 3.29
C VAL A 40 1.78 -4.57 3.47
N ILE A 41 2.21 -5.80 3.66
CA ILE A 41 1.31 -6.91 4.00
C ILE A 41 1.36 -7.10 5.50
N GLY A 42 0.18 -7.10 6.13
CA GLY A 42 0.07 -7.19 7.58
C GLY A 42 -1.20 -7.90 8.04
N GLU A 43 -1.33 -8.04 9.35
CA GLU A 43 -2.53 -8.54 10.01
C GLU A 43 -3.17 -7.40 10.82
N LEU A 44 -4.45 -7.15 10.58
CA LEU A 44 -5.28 -6.19 11.30
C LEU A 44 -6.49 -6.93 11.88
N GLU A 45 -6.62 -6.96 13.20
CA GLU A 45 -7.70 -7.67 13.90
C GLU A 45 -7.89 -9.13 13.43
N GLY A 46 -6.78 -9.84 13.18
CA GLY A 46 -6.80 -11.23 12.69
C GLY A 46 -7.04 -11.39 11.18
N VAL A 47 -7.20 -10.30 10.44
CA VAL A 47 -7.41 -10.28 8.98
C VAL A 47 -6.12 -9.90 8.26
N THR A 48 -5.70 -10.72 7.29
CA THR A 48 -4.57 -10.39 6.43
C THR A 48 -4.96 -9.35 5.39
N VAL A 49 -4.29 -8.20 5.41
CA VAL A 49 -4.55 -7.05 4.53
C VAL A 49 -3.28 -6.61 3.81
N ALA A 50 -3.45 -6.01 2.63
CA ALA A 50 -2.43 -5.22 1.97
C ALA A 50 -2.70 -3.73 2.24
N PHE A 51 -1.64 -2.96 2.45
CA PHE A 51 -1.72 -1.51 2.60
C PHE A 51 -0.77 -0.84 1.62
N LEU A 52 -1.24 0.22 0.96
CA LEU A 52 -0.45 1.05 0.06
C LEU A 52 -0.65 2.53 0.44
N ALA A 53 0.45 3.23 0.71
CA ALA A 53 0.41 4.68 0.89
C ALA A 53 0.23 5.36 -0.48
N ARG A 54 -0.94 5.96 -0.72
CA ARG A 54 -1.30 6.54 -2.03
C ARG A 54 -0.29 7.56 -2.51
N HIS A 55 0.24 8.38 -1.61
CA HIS A 55 1.20 9.44 -1.97
C HIS A 55 2.65 9.08 -1.66
N ALA A 56 2.93 7.79 -1.53
CA ALA A 56 4.16 7.23 -0.96
C ALA A 56 4.41 7.67 0.49
N LYS A 57 5.29 6.93 1.19
CA LYS A 57 5.82 7.33 2.50
C LYS A 57 6.43 8.74 2.39
N GLY A 58 6.09 9.60 3.35
CA GLY A 58 6.51 11.00 3.36
C GLY A 58 5.71 11.95 2.45
N HIS A 59 4.59 11.51 1.86
CA HIS A 59 3.67 12.36 1.07
C HIS A 59 4.34 13.06 -0.12
N ARG A 60 5.28 12.38 -0.78
CA ARG A 60 6.14 12.95 -1.83
C ARG A 60 5.48 13.02 -3.22
N LEU A 61 4.43 12.25 -3.48
CA LEU A 61 3.73 12.27 -4.77
C LEU A 61 2.52 13.20 -4.73
N LEU A 62 2.42 14.10 -5.71
CA LEU A 62 1.24 14.94 -5.91
C LEU A 62 0.07 14.13 -6.50
N PRO A 63 -1.19 14.57 -6.32
CA PRO A 63 -2.35 13.88 -6.89
C PRO A 63 -2.27 13.64 -8.41
N SER A 64 -1.64 14.56 -9.16
CA SER A 64 -1.44 14.45 -10.60
C SER A 64 -0.31 13.49 -11.02
N GLU A 65 0.56 13.10 -10.09
CA GLU A 65 1.71 12.22 -10.33
C GLU A 65 1.41 10.76 -9.98
N LEU A 66 0.21 10.49 -9.43
CA LEU A 66 -0.18 9.17 -8.99
C LEU A 66 -0.33 8.21 -10.17
N ASN A 67 0.38 7.07 -10.10
CA ASN A 67 0.19 5.98 -11.03
C ASN A 67 -0.98 5.09 -10.62
N PHE A 68 -2.21 5.59 -10.81
CA PHE A 68 -3.43 4.87 -10.42
C PHE A 68 -3.54 3.48 -11.03
N ARG A 69 -3.00 3.27 -12.23
CA ARG A 69 -3.04 1.95 -12.89
C ARG A 69 -2.06 0.94 -12.30
N ALA A 70 -0.93 1.39 -11.76
CA ALA A 70 0.00 0.49 -11.08
C ALA A 70 -0.44 0.20 -9.63
N ASN A 71 -1.20 1.10 -9.01
CA ASN A 71 -1.75 0.91 -7.68
C ASN A 71 -2.91 -0.09 -7.63
N ILE A 72 -3.58 -0.35 -8.76
CA ILE A 72 -4.76 -1.21 -8.92
C ILE A 72 -4.37 -2.48 -9.68
#